data_AF-A0A3G2R5S5-F1
#
_entry.id   AF-A0A3G2R5S5-F1
#
_cell.length_a   1.000
_cell.length_b   1.000
_cell.length_c   1.000
_cell.angle_alpha   90.00
_cell.angle_beta   90.00
_cell.angle_gamma   90.00
#
_symmetry.space_group_name_H-M   'P 1'
#
loop_
_entity.id
_entity.type
_entity.pdbx_description
1 polymer ?
#
loop_
_entity_poly.entity_id
_entity_poly.type
_entity_poly.pdbx_seq_one_letter_code
_entity_poly.pdbx_strand_id
1 'polypeptide(L)'
;MFKELFYAGIGLATLTKEKAEEIISELVKKGELSKEDGKDALNNLLSKMQEEREKLKQKVQEQVENVISSMKIVKKSDLEEIKHRLEILEEKVNRILGEKEAE
;
A
#
# COMPACT_ATOMS: atom_id res chain seq x y z
N MET A 1 15.39 2.29 -11.59
CA MET A 1 14.20 1.92 -10.79
C MET A 1 13.98 2.81 -9.55
N PHE A 2 14.77 2.75 -8.48
CA PHE A 2 14.48 3.54 -7.26
C PHE A 2 14.51 5.07 -7.47
N LYS A 3 15.46 5.58 -8.27
CA LYS A 3 15.52 7.01 -8.60
C LYS A 3 14.29 7.48 -9.38
N GLU A 4 13.81 6.69 -10.34
CA GLU A 4 12.63 7.01 -11.15
C GLU A 4 11.35 7.01 -10.30
N LEU A 5 11.19 6.03 -9.41
CA LEU A 5 10.09 5.99 -8.43
C LEU A 5 10.13 7.18 -7.47
N PHE A 6 11.33 7.59 -7.03
CA PHE A 6 11.51 8.74 -6.17
C PHE A 6 11.12 10.06 -6.88
N TYR A 7 11.60 10.27 -8.10
CA TYR A 7 11.23 11.45 -8.90
C TYR A 7 9.75 11.46 -9.27
N ALA A 8 9.17 10.31 -9.61
CA ALA A 8 7.73 10.18 -9.85
C ALA A 8 6.92 10.47 -8.59
N GLY A 9 7.39 10.01 -7.42
CA GLY A 9 6.79 10.31 -6.12
C GLY A 9 6.81 11.80 -5.79
N ILE A 10 7.91 12.50 -6.08
CA ILE A 10 8.01 13.95 -5.93
C ILE A 10 7.04 14.67 -6.88
N GLY A 11 6.97 14.27 -8.16
CA GLY A 11 6.06 14.86 -9.14
C GLY A 11 4.58 14.65 -8.80
N LEU A 12 4.22 13.46 -8.28
CA LEU A 12 2.87 13.19 -7.81
C LEU A 12 2.55 13.90 -6.49
N ALA A 13 3.54 14.07 -5.61
CA ALA A 13 3.38 14.84 -4.37
C ALA A 13 3.16 16.33 -4.64
N THR A 14 3.71 16.88 -5.73
CA THR A 14 3.43 18.27 -6.14
C THR A 14 2.02 18.50 -6.68
N LEU A 15 1.32 17.45 -7.12
CA LEU A 15 -0.09 17.50 -7.51
C LEU A 15 -0.98 17.32 -6.28
N THR A 16 -1.13 18.40 -5.50
CA THR A 16 -2.07 18.48 -4.38
C THR A 16 -3.39 19.11 -4.79
N LYS A 17 -4.39 19.01 -3.92
CA LYS A 17 -5.69 19.67 -4.10
C LYS A 17 -5.50 21.18 -4.23
N GLU A 18 -4.65 21.78 -3.40
CA GLU A 18 -4.35 23.21 -3.43
C GLU A 18 -3.74 23.63 -4.78
N LYS A 19 -2.85 22.80 -5.33
CA LYS A 19 -2.24 23.10 -6.63
C LYS A 19 -3.25 23.00 -7.78
N ALA A 20 -4.15 22.03 -7.73
CA ALA A 20 -5.24 21.91 -8.69
C ALA A 20 -6.20 23.10 -8.61
N GLU A 21 -6.56 23.54 -7.40
CA GLU A 21 -7.38 24.73 -7.16
C GLU A 21 -6.73 26.01 -7.71
N GLU A 22 -5.42 26.17 -7.49
CA GLU A 22 -4.64 27.30 -8.00
C GLU A 22 -4.68 27.36 -9.53
N ILE A 23 -4.40 26.25 -10.21
CA ILE A 23 -4.39 26.17 -11.68
C ILE A 23 -5.77 26.49 -12.24
N ILE A 24 -6.83 25.90 -11.70
CA ILE A 24 -8.21 26.16 -12.13
C ILE A 24 -8.59 27.62 -11.90
N SER A 25 -8.22 28.18 -10.74
CA SER A 25 -8.47 29.59 -10.41
C SER A 25 -7.78 30.54 -11.39
N GLU A 26 -6.56 30.23 -11.83
CA GLU A 26 -5.86 31.01 -12.85
C GLU A 26 -6.57 30.97 -14.21
N LEU A 27 -7.06 29.80 -14.64
CA LEU A 27 -7.79 29.65 -15.91
C LEU A 27 -9.10 30.46 -15.88
N VAL A 28 -9.80 30.46 -14.74
CA VAL A 28 -11.00 31.29 -14.56
C VAL A 28 -10.67 32.77 -14.59
N LYS A 29 -9.57 33.20 -13.94
CA LYS A 29 -9.12 34.60 -13.96
C LYS A 29 -8.73 35.08 -15.36
N LYS A 30 -8.13 34.21 -16.18
CA LYS A 30 -7.79 34.50 -17.58
C LYS A 30 -9.01 34.51 -18.50
N GLY A 31 -10.19 34.12 -18.00
CA GLY A 31 -11.40 34.00 -18.80
C GLY A 31 -11.42 32.77 -19.70
N GLU A 32 -10.48 31.84 -19.53
CA GLU A 32 -10.41 30.58 -20.28
C GLU A 32 -11.47 29.57 -19.80
N LEU A 33 -11.95 29.72 -18.56
CA LEU A 33 -13.04 28.95 -17.98
C LEU A 33 -14.05 29.85 -17.29
N SER A 34 -15.33 29.49 -17.35
CA SER A 34 -16.33 30.10 -16.48
C SER A 34 -16.13 29.62 -15.03
N LYS A 35 -16.71 30.34 -14.06
CA LYS A 35 -16.65 29.92 -12.64
C LYS A 35 -17.32 28.57 -12.40
N GLU A 36 -18.36 28.26 -13.17
CA GLU A 36 -19.12 27.02 -13.06
C GLU A 36 -18.32 25.86 -13.65
N ASP A 37 -17.78 26.03 -14.86
CA ASP A 37 -16.92 25.04 -15.51
C ASP A 37 -15.63 24.76 -14.71
N GLY A 38 -15.05 25.78 -14.08
CA GLY A 38 -13.89 25.62 -13.21
C GLY A 38 -14.18 24.74 -12.00
N LYS A 39 -15.34 24.92 -11.35
CA LYS A 39 -15.76 24.08 -10.23
C LYS A 39 -15.94 22.61 -10.65
N ASP A 40 -16.58 22.40 -11.79
CA ASP A 40 -16.82 21.05 -12.30
C ASP A 40 -15.51 20.37 -12.74
N ALA A 41 -14.61 21.11 -13.38
CA ALA A 41 -13.29 20.63 -13.74
C ALA A 41 -12.45 20.23 -12.52
N LEU A 42 -12.48 21.04 -11.45
CA LEU A 42 -11.81 20.72 -10.19
C LEU A 42 -12.38 19.44 -9.56
N ASN A 43 -13.70 19.34 -9.45
CA ASN A 43 -14.35 18.18 -8.85
C ASN A 43 -14.03 16.89 -9.63
N ASN A 44 -14.11 16.96 -10.97
CA ASN A 44 -13.76 15.83 -11.84
C ASN A 44 -12.30 15.42 -11.71
N LEU A 45 -11.38 16.39 -11.62
CA LEU A 45 -9.95 16.13 -11.43
C LEU A 45 -9.70 15.45 -10.09
N LEU A 46 -10.29 15.95 -9.01
CA LEU A 46 -10.13 15.37 -7.67
C LEU A 46 -10.71 13.95 -7.58
N SER A 47 -11.88 13.72 -8.19
CA SER A 47 -12.51 12.39 -8.23
C SER A 47 -11.65 11.38 -9.00
N LYS A 48 -11.17 11.76 -10.20
CA LYS A 48 -10.25 10.91 -10.98
C LYS A 48 -8.94 10.63 -10.25
N MET A 49 -8.39 11.63 -9.56
CA MET A 49 -7.18 11.45 -8.76
C MET A 49 -7.38 10.42 -7.64
N GLN A 50 -8.53 10.44 -6.97
CA GLN A 50 -8.85 9.45 -5.94
C GLN A 50 -8.95 8.04 -6.53
N GLU A 51 -9.66 7.88 -7.64
CA GLU A 51 -9.81 6.60 -8.32
C GLU A 51 -8.45 6.02 -8.77
N GLU A 52 -7.61 6.84 -9.41
CA GLU A 52 -6.30 6.41 -9.87
C GLU A 52 -5.33 6.11 -8.71
N ARG A 53 -5.44 6.83 -7.58
CA ARG A 53 -4.68 6.50 -6.36
C ARG A 53 -5.04 5.13 -5.81
N GLU A 54 -6.31 4.78 -5.74
CA GLU A 54 -6.74 3.46 -5.26
C GLU A 54 -6.30 2.34 -6.22
N LYS A 55 -6.46 2.52 -7.54
CA LYS A 55 -5.94 1.56 -8.53
C LYS A 55 -4.44 1.36 -8.42
N LEU A 56 -3.68 2.46 -8.25
CA LEU A 56 -2.23 2.39 -8.07
C LEU A 56 -1.87 1.64 -6.79
N LYS A 57 -2.55 1.92 -5.67
CA LYS A 57 -2.34 1.24 -4.39
C LYS A 57 -2.57 -0.27 -4.52
N GLN A 58 -3.66 -0.68 -5.17
CA GLN A 58 -3.95 -2.10 -5.42
C GLN A 58 -2.87 -2.76 -6.27
N LYS A 59 -2.46 -2.13 -7.38
CA LYS A 59 -1.36 -2.66 -8.22
C LYS A 59 -0.06 -2.78 -7.46
N VAL A 60 0.31 -1.76 -6.67
CA VAL A 60 1.54 -1.81 -5.86
C VAL A 60 1.46 -2.94 -4.83
N GLN A 61 0.32 -3.09 -4.14
CA GLN A 61 0.12 -4.16 -3.17
C GLN A 61 0.24 -5.54 -3.81
N GLU A 62 -0.42 -5.76 -4.94
CA GLU A 62 -0.36 -7.02 -5.70
C GLU A 62 1.06 -7.33 -6.18
N GLN A 63 1.77 -6.33 -6.72
CA GLN A 63 3.16 -6.50 -7.16
C GLN A 63 4.09 -6.83 -5.99
N VAL A 64 3.91 -6.17 -4.84
CA VAL A 64 4.69 -6.46 -3.62
C VAL A 64 4.39 -7.88 -3.12
N GLU A 65 3.12 -8.29 -3.09
CA GLU A 65 2.72 -9.63 -2.67
C GLU A 65 3.25 -10.73 -3.62
N ASN A 66 3.27 -10.47 -4.93
CA ASN A 66 3.88 -11.34 -5.93
C ASN A 66 5.41 -11.46 -5.76
N VAL A 67 6.09 -10.35 -5.44
CA VAL A 67 7.54 -10.38 -5.16
C VAL A 67 7.83 -11.13 -3.86
N ILE A 68 7.05 -10.90 -2.80
CA ILE A 68 7.21 -11.59 -1.51
C ILE A 68 6.92 -13.09 -1.62
N SER A 69 5.95 -13.50 -2.45
CA SER A 69 5.63 -14.91 -2.67
C SER A 69 6.60 -15.62 -3.61
N SER A 70 7.17 -14.91 -4.59
CA SER A 70 8.17 -15.47 -5.53
C SER A 70 9.58 -15.54 -4.92
N MET A 71 9.91 -14.63 -4.01
CA MET A 71 11.05 -14.81 -3.12
C MET A 71 10.63 -15.77 -2.01
N LYS A 72 11.48 -16.72 -1.59
CA LYS A 72 11.19 -17.59 -0.43
C LYS A 72 11.29 -16.81 0.91
N ILE A 73 10.66 -15.64 0.99
CA ILE A 73 10.66 -14.77 2.15
C ILE A 73 9.50 -15.18 3.03
N VAL A 74 9.84 -15.78 4.17
CA VAL A 74 8.87 -16.20 5.19
C VAL A 74 8.26 -14.96 5.83
N LYS A 75 6.92 -14.88 5.93
CA LYS A 75 6.28 -13.79 6.67
C LYS A 75 6.57 -14.00 8.16
N LYS A 76 6.60 -12.91 8.93
CA LYS A 76 6.77 -13.00 10.39
C LYS A 76 5.68 -13.85 11.04
N SER A 77 4.44 -13.76 10.54
CA SER A 77 3.31 -14.60 10.97
C SER A 77 3.61 -16.09 10.87
N ASP A 78 4.21 -16.51 9.76
CA ASP A 78 4.49 -17.91 9.47
C ASP A 78 5.56 -18.45 10.43
N LEU A 79 6.54 -17.60 10.78
CA LEU A 79 7.56 -17.90 11.80
C LEU A 79 6.95 -18.08 13.20
N GLU A 80 6.03 -17.21 13.60
CA GLU A 80 5.34 -17.34 14.89
C GLU A 80 4.47 -18.61 14.94
N GLU A 81 3.78 -18.96 13.84
CA GLU A 81 3.02 -20.20 13.75
C GLU A 81 3.91 -21.43 13.89
N ILE A 82 5.05 -21.45 13.20
CA ILE A 82 6.03 -22.54 13.31
C ILE A 82 6.55 -22.65 14.74
N LYS A 83 6.87 -21.51 15.39
CA LYS A 83 7.34 -21.49 16.77
C LYS A 83 6.31 -22.06 17.75
N HIS A 84 5.04 -21.67 17.61
CA HIS A 84 3.97 -22.20 18.46
C HIS A 84 3.79 -23.71 18.27
N ARG A 85 3.84 -24.19 17.03
CA ARG A 85 3.78 -25.63 16.75
C ARG A 85 4.97 -26.39 17.33
N LEU A 86 6.15 -25.75 17.36
CA LEU A 86 7.35 -26.31 17.95
C LEU A 86 7.19 -26.45 19.48
N GLU A 87 6.72 -25.41 20.16
CA GLU A 87 6.43 -25.42 21.60
C GLU A 87 5.46 -26.55 21.98
N ILE A 88 4.37 -26.71 21.22
CA ILE A 88 3.41 -27.82 21.44
C ILE A 88 4.07 -29.18 21.26
N LEU A 89 4.97 -29.32 20.28
CA LEU A 89 5.68 -30.58 20.04
C LEU A 89 6.65 -30.87 21.19
N GLU A 90 7.40 -29.87 21.64
CA GLU A 90 8.33 -29.97 22.76
C GLU A 90 7.61 -30.39 24.03
N GLU A 91 6.45 -29.80 24.35
CA GLU A 91 5.62 -30.22 25.48
C GLU A 91 5.16 -31.68 25.36
N LYS A 92 4.71 -32.10 24.18
CA LYS A 92 4.28 -33.48 23.94
C LYS A 92 5.43 -34.48 24.09
N VAL A 93 6.60 -34.15 23.55
CA VAL A 93 7.81 -34.99 23.66
C VAL A 93 8.23 -35.11 25.11
N ASN A 94 8.28 -33.99 25.85
CA ASN A 94 8.62 -33.99 27.28
C ASN A 94 7.65 -34.82 28.11
N ARG A 95 6.34 -34.76 27.81
CA ARG A 95 5.35 -35.62 28.48
C ARG A 95 5.59 -37.10 28.22
N ILE A 96 5.85 -37.49 26.97
CA ILE A 96 6.12 -38.89 26.61
C ILE A 96 7.42 -39.39 27.27
N LEU A 97 8.45 -38.55 27.33
CA LEU A 97 9.70 -38.91 28.00
C LEU A 97 9.52 -39.01 29.52
N GLY A 98 8.77 -38.10 30.14
CA GLY A 98 8.48 -38.13 31.58
C GLY A 98 7.58 -39.30 32.00
N GLU A 99 6.68 -39.76 31.13
CA GLU A 99 5.88 -40.98 31.36
C GLU A 99 6.74 -42.26 31.27
N LYS A 100 7.82 -42.24 30.46
CA LYS A 100 8.73 -43.37 30.27
C LYS A 100 9.75 -43.58 31.39
N GLU A 101 10.01 -42.55 32.20
CA GLU A 101 10.91 -42.61 33.36
C GLU A 101 10.18 -43.01 34.66
N ALA A 102 8.84 -43.04 34.64
CA ALA A 102 7.99 -43.38 35.77
C ALA A 102 7.47 -44.84 35.75
N GLU A 103 7.83 -45.61 34.71
CA GLU A 103 7.54 -47.05 34.55
C GLU A 103 8.84 -47.88 34.71
#